data_AF-A0A965HS53-F1
#
_entry.id   AF-A0A965HS53-F1
#
_cell.length_a   1.000
_cell.length_b   1.000
_cell.length_c   1.000
_cell.angle_alpha   90.00
_cell.angle_beta   90.00
_cell.angle_gamma   90.00
#
_symmetry.space_group_name_H-M   'P 1'
#
loop_
_entity.id
_entity.type
_entity.pdbx_description
1 polymer ?
#
loop_
_entity_poly.entity_id
_entity_poly.type
_entity_poly.pdbx_seq_one_letter_code
_entity_poly.pdbx_strand_id
1 'polypeptide(L)'
;MAGKRREGRILAAQFLYQREVGTSSIPLDEALKNLWDQTEAVPEACAFAEGRIRAVMEKQVEVDAELKKLVTNWEPGRMAPVDRAILRLALWEMKFADDVP
;
A
#
# COMPACT_ATOMS: atom_id res chain seq x y z
N MET A 1 8.95 16.76 10.14
CA MET A 1 9.44 15.51 9.53
C MET A 1 8.51 14.31 9.77
N ALA A 2 7.96 14.09 10.97
CA ALA A 2 7.05 12.95 11.23
C ALA A 2 5.74 12.97 10.41
N GLY A 3 5.21 14.15 10.08
CA GLY A 3 3.96 14.29 9.31
C GLY A 3 4.03 13.68 7.90
N LYS A 4 5.14 13.91 7.18
CA LYS A 4 5.28 13.52 5.76
C LYS A 4 5.30 11.99 5.56
N ARG A 5 6.04 11.26 6.40
CA ARG A 5 6.06 9.77 6.35
C ARG A 5 4.71 9.17 6.75
N ARG A 6 4.04 9.75 7.76
CA ARG A 6 2.69 9.31 8.17
C ARG A 6 1.68 9.53 7.05
N GLU A 7 1.66 10.72 6.46
CA GLU A 7 0.81 11.06 5.32
C GLU A 7 1.09 10.17 4.11
N GLY A 8 2.36 9.95 3.78
CA GLY A 8 2.74 9.04 2.70
C GLY A 8 2.28 7.60 2.92
N ARG A 9 2.30 7.09 4.16
CA ARG A 9 1.72 5.76 4.47
C ARG A 9 0.20 5.74 4.32
N ILE A 10 -0.48 6.81 4.71
CA ILE A 10 -1.94 6.92 4.53
C ILE A 10 -2.27 6.88 3.03
N LEU A 11 -1.56 7.65 2.20
CA LEU A 11 -1.73 7.65 0.75
C LEU A 11 -1.43 6.27 0.14
N ALA A 12 -0.35 5.61 0.56
CA ALA A 12 0.00 4.28 0.09
C ALA A 12 -1.10 3.25 0.43
N ALA A 13 -1.61 3.26 1.67
CA ALA A 13 -2.69 2.38 2.08
C ALA A 13 -4.00 2.67 1.31
N GLN A 14 -4.34 3.95 1.08
CA GLN A 14 -5.49 4.35 0.28
C GLN A 14 -5.37 3.85 -1.17
N PHE A 15 -4.20 4.01 -1.80
CA PHE A 15 -3.96 3.51 -3.15
C PHE A 15 -4.11 1.99 -3.25
N LEU A 16 -3.49 1.25 -2.31
CA LEU A 16 -3.57 -0.22 -2.27
C LEU A 16 -5.02 -0.70 -2.09
N TYR A 17 -5.81 0.01 -1.28
CA TYR A 17 -7.24 -0.24 -1.15
C TYR A 17 -7.98 0.00 -2.48
N GLN A 18 -7.79 1.17 -3.11
CA GLN A 18 -8.44 1.52 -4.38
C GLN A 18 -8.12 0.49 -5.47
N ARG A 19 -6.87 0.03 -5.52
CA ARG A 19 -6.40 -1.00 -6.45
C ARG A 19 -7.17 -2.30 -6.31
N GLU A 20 -7.47 -2.68 -5.09
CA GLU A 20 -8.17 -3.90 -4.78
C GLU A 20 -9.68 -3.83 -5.05
N VAL A 21 -10.32 -2.69 -4.75
CA VAL A 21 -11.79 -2.57 -4.84
C VAL A 21 -12.31 -2.17 -6.22
N GLY A 22 -11.45 -1.78 -7.17
CA GLY A 22 -11.96 -1.47 -8.52
C GLY A 22 -10.99 -0.92 -9.55
N THR A 23 -9.75 -0.56 -9.19
CA THR A 23 -8.80 0.03 -10.16
C THR A 23 -7.71 -0.93 -10.64
N SER A 24 -7.84 -2.24 -10.40
CA SER A 24 -6.85 -3.24 -10.80
C SER A 24 -6.63 -3.33 -12.32
N SER A 25 -7.64 -2.97 -13.12
CA SER A 25 -7.59 -2.96 -14.59
C SER A 25 -6.88 -1.74 -15.19
N ILE A 26 -6.71 -0.66 -14.43
CA ILE A 26 -6.01 0.56 -14.88
C ILE A 26 -4.50 0.29 -14.80
N PRO A 27 -3.66 0.69 -15.76
CA PRO A 27 -2.21 0.59 -15.62
C PRO A 27 -1.69 1.30 -14.34
N LEU A 28 -0.64 0.79 -13.71
CA LEU A 28 -0.13 1.32 -12.44
C LEU A 28 0.22 2.82 -12.54
N ASP A 29 0.94 3.22 -13.58
CA ASP A 29 1.36 4.62 -13.75
C ASP A 29 0.18 5.57 -13.98
N GLU A 30 -0.86 5.10 -14.67
CA GLU A 30 -2.10 5.88 -14.88
C GLU A 30 -2.89 6.00 -13.56
N ALA A 31 -3.00 4.92 -12.79
CA ALA A 31 -3.65 4.96 -11.48
C ALA A 31 -2.91 5.88 -10.49
N LEU A 32 -1.57 5.85 -10.49
CA LEU A 32 -0.74 6.75 -9.69
C LEU A 32 -0.95 8.20 -10.11
N LYS A 33 -0.93 8.48 -11.42
CA LYS A 33 -1.22 9.82 -11.94
C LYS A 33 -2.59 10.32 -11.46
N ASN A 34 -3.64 9.50 -11.58
CA ASN A 34 -4.98 9.88 -11.13
C ASN A 34 -5.02 10.19 -9.62
N LEU A 35 -4.28 9.46 -8.79
CA LEU A 35 -4.17 9.75 -7.36
C LEU A 35 -3.46 11.09 -7.12
N TRP A 36 -2.37 11.35 -7.84
CA TRP A 36 -1.59 12.58 -7.72
C TRP A 36 -2.34 13.82 -8.20
N ASP A 37 -3.19 13.67 -9.21
CA ASP A 37 -4.07 14.75 -9.69
C ASP A 37 -5.18 15.11 -8.69
N GLN A 38 -5.46 14.24 -7.70
CA GLN A 38 -6.54 14.41 -6.72
C GLN A 38 -6.06 14.70 -5.29
N THR A 39 -4.75 14.64 -5.04
CA THR A 39 -4.20 14.84 -3.70
C THR A 39 -3.69 16.27 -3.49
N GLU A 40 -3.84 16.78 -2.28
CA GLU A 40 -3.22 18.05 -1.84
C GLU A 40 -1.93 17.82 -1.04
N ALA A 41 -1.46 16.58 -0.97
CA ALA A 41 -0.28 16.21 -0.21
C ALA A 41 0.99 16.85 -0.78
N VAL A 42 1.95 17.11 0.10
CA VAL A 42 3.23 17.70 -0.29
C VAL A 42 4.07 16.71 -1.13
N PRO A 43 4.90 17.20 -2.08
CA PRO A 43 5.64 16.33 -3.00
C PRO A 43 6.46 15.23 -2.32
N GLU A 44 7.03 15.48 -1.14
CA GLU A 44 7.82 14.47 -0.43
C GLU A 44 6.96 13.36 0.19
N ALA A 45 5.71 13.66 0.55
CA ALA A 45 4.75 12.63 0.99
C ALA A 45 4.32 11.77 -0.20
N CYS A 46 4.08 12.38 -1.37
CA CYS A 46 3.78 11.67 -2.62
C CYS A 46 4.96 10.77 -3.04
N ALA A 47 6.19 11.29 -3.04
CA ALA A 47 7.38 10.50 -3.37
C ALA A 47 7.59 9.33 -2.40
N PHE A 48 7.37 9.55 -1.10
CA PHE A 48 7.42 8.48 -0.11
C PHE A 48 6.35 7.41 -0.36
N ALA A 49 5.11 7.84 -0.62
CA ALA A 49 4.00 6.94 -0.91
C ALA A 49 4.26 6.11 -2.18
N GLU A 50 4.70 6.75 -3.27
CA GLU A 50 4.96 6.09 -4.55
C GLU A 50 6.01 5.00 -4.42
N GLY A 51 7.12 5.27 -3.71
CA GLY A 51 8.15 4.29 -3.47
C GLY A 51 7.62 3.04 -2.76
N ARG A 52 6.76 3.23 -1.74
CA ARG A 52 6.11 2.13 -1.01
C ARG A 52 5.09 1.39 -1.86
N ILE A 53 4.25 2.10 -2.61
CA ILE A 53 3.26 1.50 -3.51
C ILE A 53 3.94 0.58 -4.51
N ARG A 54 4.96 1.08 -5.23
CA ARG A 54 5.67 0.30 -6.24
C ARG A 54 6.33 -0.92 -5.64
N ALA A 55 7.01 -0.76 -4.51
CA ALA A 55 7.71 -1.87 -3.87
C ALA A 55 6.76 -2.94 -3.29
N VAL A 56 5.60 -2.53 -2.75
CA VAL A 56 4.54 -3.48 -2.34
C VAL A 56 3.96 -4.21 -3.55
N MET A 57 3.72 -3.52 -4.66
CA MET A 57 3.20 -4.13 -5.90
C MET A 57 4.17 -5.16 -6.49
N GLU A 58 5.47 -4.85 -6.50
CA GLU A 58 6.52 -5.78 -6.96
C GLU A 58 6.56 -7.06 -6.10
N LYS A 59 6.34 -6.92 -4.80
CA LYS A 59 6.39 -8.02 -3.82
C LYS A 59 5.03 -8.58 -3.43
N GLN A 60 3.96 -8.22 -4.14
CA GLN A 60 2.59 -8.49 -3.69
C GLN A 60 2.32 -9.98 -3.45
N VAL A 61 2.79 -10.85 -4.36
CA VAL A 61 2.59 -12.31 -4.24
C VAL A 61 3.29 -12.87 -2.99
N GLU A 62 4.50 -12.39 -2.69
CA GLU A 62 5.28 -12.81 -1.52
C GLU A 62 4.64 -12.30 -0.21
N VAL A 63 4.21 -11.04 -0.19
CA VAL A 63 3.50 -10.42 0.93
C VAL A 63 2.17 -11.13 1.19
N ASP A 64 1.38 -11.43 0.16
CA ASP A 64 0.09 -12.10 0.29
C ASP A 64 0.24 -13.55 0.77
N ALA A 65 1.26 -14.27 0.28
CA ALA A 65 1.57 -15.61 0.74
C ALA A 65 1.94 -15.64 2.22
N GLU A 66 2.66 -14.64 2.71
CA GLU A 66 3.05 -14.53 4.11
C GLU A 66 1.88 -14.08 5.00
N LEU A 67 1.08 -13.09 4.56
CA LEU A 67 -0.15 -12.70 5.24
C LEU A 67 -1.08 -13.90 5.45
N LYS A 68 -1.23 -14.77 4.44
CA LYS A 68 -2.06 -15.97 4.54
C LYS A 68 -1.59 -16.95 5.62
N LYS A 69 -0.29 -17.02 5.93
CA LYS A 69 0.24 -17.88 7.01
C LYS A 69 -0.03 -17.29 8.39
N LEU A 70 0.02 -15.97 8.51
CA LEU A 70 -0.15 -15.24 9.77
C LEU A 70 -1.63 -15.07 10.15
N VAL A 71 -2.50 -14.94 9.15
CA VAL A 71 -3.94 -14.76 9.33
C VAL A 71 -4.60 -16.15 9.41
N THR A 72 -4.47 -16.79 10.58
CA THR A 72 -4.90 -18.17 10.81
C THR A 72 -6.39 -18.34 11.09
N ASN A 73 -7.10 -17.25 11.44
CA ASN A 73 -8.51 -17.28 11.87
C ASN A 73 -9.48 -16.52 10.94
N TRP A 74 -9.01 -16.01 9.80
CA TRP A 74 -9.89 -15.35 8.83
C TRP A 74 -9.84 -16.09 7.50
N GLU A 75 -10.99 -16.55 7.02
CA GLU A 75 -11.17 -16.82 5.60
C GLU A 75 -10.76 -15.54 4.83
N PRO A 76 -9.81 -15.57 3.88
CA PRO A 76 -9.30 -14.38 3.20
C PRO A 76 -10.38 -13.49 2.55
N GLY A 77 -11.56 -14.04 2.28
CA GLY A 77 -12.75 -13.30 1.81
C GLY A 77 -13.52 -12.50 2.88
N ARG A 78 -13.19 -12.63 4.17
CA ARG A 78 -13.83 -11.87 5.27
C ARG A 78 -13.06 -10.62 5.70
N MET A 79 -11.78 -10.53 5.34
CA MET A 79 -10.97 -9.35 5.68
C MET A 79 -11.40 -8.17 4.82
N ALA A 80 -11.73 -7.06 5.47
CA ALA A 80 -12.09 -5.83 4.78
C ALA A 80 -10.91 -5.41 3.88
N PRO A 81 -11.17 -4.96 2.63
CA PRO A 81 -10.09 -4.57 1.72
C PRO A 81 -9.16 -3.50 2.31
N VAL A 82 -9.70 -2.61 3.15
CA VAL A 82 -8.90 -1.59 3.85
C VAL A 82 -7.90 -2.22 4.83
N ASP A 83 -8.31 -3.22 5.61
CA ASP A 83 -7.43 -3.91 6.55
C ASP A 83 -6.33 -4.66 5.80
N ARG A 84 -6.70 -5.32 4.69
CA ARG A 84 -5.74 -6.04 3.85
C ARG A 84 -4.71 -5.09 3.21
N ALA A 85 -5.14 -3.91 2.75
CA ALA A 85 -4.24 -2.89 2.24
C ALA A 85 -3.24 -2.39 3.31
N ILE A 86 -3.71 -2.15 4.53
CA ILE A 86 -2.87 -1.74 5.67
C ILE A 86 -1.87 -2.86 6.01
N LEU A 87 -2.34 -4.11 6.11
CA LEU A 87 -1.50 -5.25 6.45
C LEU A 87 -0.45 -5.54 5.38
N ARG A 88 -0.78 -5.39 4.09
CA ARG A 88 0.20 -5.51 2.99
C ARG A 88 1.31 -4.49 3.13
N LEU A 89 0.96 -3.22 3.35
CA LEU A 89 1.95 -2.16 3.52
C LEU A 89 2.81 -2.40 4.75
N ALA A 90 2.20 -2.71 5.90
CA ALA A 90 2.92 -2.93 7.15
C ALA A 90 3.85 -4.14 7.06
N LEU A 91 3.37 -5.28 6.53
CA LEU A 91 4.20 -6.47 6.39
C LEU A 91 5.37 -6.25 5.44
N TRP A 92 5.14 -5.52 4.34
CA TRP A 92 6.21 -5.16 3.43
C TRP A 92 7.26 -4.27 4.13
N GLU A 93 6.83 -3.24 4.87
CA GLU A 93 7.78 -2.37 5.59
C GLU A 93 8.59 -3.15 6.62
N MET A 94 7.96 -4.03 7.40
CA MET A 94 8.64 -4.83 8.42
C MET A 94 9.66 -5.83 7.86
N LYS A 95 9.47 -6.33 6.63
CA LYS A 95 10.34 -7.37 6.06
C LYS A 95 11.35 -6.85 5.05
N PHE A 96 11.07 -5.73 4.38
CA PHE A 96 11.84 -5.29 3.22
C PHE A 96 12.28 -3.81 3.26
N ALA A 97 11.74 -2.98 4.18
CA ALA A 97 12.15 -1.59 4.26
C ALA A 97 13.31 -1.41 5.24
N ASP A 98 14.52 -1.20 4.71
CA ASP A 98 15.72 -0.99 5.53
C ASP A 98 15.72 0.35 6.29
N ASP A 99 14.86 1.29 5.90
CA ASP A 99 14.78 2.65 6.46
C ASP A 99 13.66 2.83 7.50
N VAL A 100 12.97 1.74 7.84
CA VAL A 100 11.93 1.67 8.87
C VAL A 100 12.45 0.79 10.01
N PRO A 101 12.49 1.29 11.27
CA PRO A 101 12.98 0.53 12.42
C PRO A 101 12.16 -0.71 12.77
#